data_AF-A0A2A2VE60-F1
#
_entry.id   AF-A0A2A2VE60-F1
#
_cell.length_a   1.000
_cell.length_b   1.000
_cell.length_c   1.000
_cell.angle_alpha   90.00
_cell.angle_beta   90.00
_cell.angle_gamma   90.00
#
_symmetry.space_group_name_H-M   'P 1'
#
loop_
_entity.id
_entity.type
_entity.pdbx_description
1 polymer ?
#
loop_
_entity_poly.entity_id
_entity_poly.type
_entity_poly.pdbx_seq_one_letter_code
_entity_poly.pdbx_strand_id
1 'polypeptide(L)'
;MAFQPEQFVIAVQSLCPGLMPRIDFEVTNDGTGPMISKWNRPDVAQPTPAQIEAVDTDAIKAALQIPDISLRQFYQQLAVQGVITQDDALSAVRTGALPSALQTIVNGLPQAQQFPATMMLSGASTFQRSNSMTAAIGAAYGWTSEQIDAFFVAAAQI
;
A
#
# COMPACT_ATOMS: atom_id res chain seq x y z
N MET A 1 11.01 -20.29 1.83
CA MET A 1 11.55 -19.66 0.61
C MET A 1 12.71 -18.79 1.05
N ALA A 2 13.90 -18.95 0.47
CA ALA A 2 15.04 -18.09 0.81
C ALA A 2 14.81 -16.70 0.20
N PHE A 3 14.82 -15.65 1.03
CA PHE A 3 14.71 -14.27 0.55
C PHE A 3 15.83 -13.97 -0.45
N GLN A 4 15.49 -13.34 -1.56
CA GLN A 4 16.48 -12.72 -2.43
C GLN A 4 17.09 -11.50 -1.68
N PRO A 5 18.38 -11.16 -1.90
CA PRO A 5 19.02 -10.02 -1.24
C PRO A 5 18.24 -8.69 -1.41
N GLU A 6 17.61 -8.50 -2.57
CA GLU A 6 16.74 -7.34 -2.84
C GLU A 6 15.46 -7.35 -2.01
N GLN A 7 14.80 -8.50 -1.88
CA GLN A 7 13.59 -8.64 -1.04
C GLN A 7 13.95 -8.33 0.42
N PHE A 8 15.08 -8.82 0.89
CA PHE A 8 15.55 -8.57 2.25
C PHE A 8 15.76 -7.07 2.53
N VAL A 9 16.33 -6.33 1.57
CA VAL A 9 16.46 -4.86 1.66
C VAL A 9 15.09 -4.19 1.72
N ILE A 10 14.14 -4.61 0.87
CA ILE A 10 12.76 -4.06 0.85
C ILE A 10 12.06 -4.31 2.19
N ALA A 11 12.18 -5.51 2.77
CA ALA A 11 11.61 -5.82 4.08
C ALA A 11 12.16 -4.89 5.18
N VAL A 12 13.49 -4.70 5.22
CA VAL A 12 14.13 -3.83 6.21
C VAL A 12 13.68 -2.38 6.03
N GLN A 13 13.59 -1.87 4.80
CA GLN A 13 13.11 -0.51 4.53
C GLN A 13 11.61 -0.33 4.83
N SER A 14 10.81 -1.39 4.69
CA SER A 14 9.39 -1.36 5.07
C SER A 14 9.21 -1.30 6.59
N LEU A 15 10.05 -1.99 7.36
CA LEU A 15 10.03 -1.95 8.82
C LEU A 15 10.63 -0.65 9.37
N CYS A 16 11.59 -0.08 8.64
CA CYS A 16 12.30 1.14 9.03
C CYS A 16 12.32 2.12 7.84
N PRO A 17 11.23 2.89 7.63
CA PRO A 17 11.14 3.80 6.50
C PRO A 17 12.18 4.92 6.59
N GLY A 18 12.79 5.25 5.45
CA GLY A 18 13.81 6.30 5.34
C GLY A 18 15.26 5.82 5.46
N LEU A 19 15.49 4.52 5.68
CA LEU A 19 16.83 3.95 5.69
C LEU A 19 17.39 3.75 4.27
N MET A 20 18.64 4.15 4.08
CA MET A 20 19.36 3.98 2.82
C MET A 20 20.26 2.72 2.85
N PRO A 21 20.05 1.75 1.95
CA PRO A 21 20.88 0.56 1.90
C PRO A 21 22.31 0.93 1.48
N ARG A 22 23.30 0.19 2.01
CA ARG A 22 24.75 0.43 1.86
C ARG A 22 25.27 1.74 2.46
N ILE A 23 24.42 2.50 3.15
CA ILE A 23 24.80 3.70 3.90
C ILE A 23 24.44 3.48 5.37
N ASP A 24 23.15 3.32 5.64
CA ASP A 24 22.59 3.13 6.98
C ASP A 24 22.68 1.66 7.44
N PHE A 25 22.60 0.71 6.51
CA PHE A 25 22.75 -0.72 6.79
C PHE A 25 23.31 -1.47 5.59
N GLU A 26 24.05 -2.54 5.83
CA GLU A 26 24.60 -3.42 4.80
C GLU A 26 23.98 -4.83 4.93
N VAL A 27 23.65 -5.42 3.78
CA VAL A 27 23.11 -6.78 3.69
C VAL A 27 24.14 -7.63 2.97
N THR A 28 24.48 -8.76 3.56
CA THR A 28 25.36 -9.78 2.98
C THR A 28 24.61 -11.09 2.85
N ASN A 29 24.96 -11.91 1.86
CA ASN A 29 24.44 -13.26 1.70
C ASN A 29 25.62 -14.22 1.74
N ASP A 30 25.71 -15.03 2.80
CA ASP A 30 26.80 -15.98 3.04
C ASP A 30 26.52 -17.38 2.44
N GLY A 31 25.43 -17.52 1.67
CA GLY A 31 24.96 -18.80 1.13
C GLY A 31 23.92 -19.50 2.00
N THR A 32 23.71 -19.05 3.23
CA THR A 32 22.63 -19.50 4.13
C THR A 32 21.39 -18.63 4.00
N GLY A 33 21.55 -17.40 3.49
CA GLY A 33 20.49 -16.44 3.23
C GLY A 33 21.00 -15.00 3.41
N PRO A 34 20.23 -14.00 2.95
CA PRO A 34 20.55 -12.61 3.21
C PRO A 34 20.41 -12.29 4.71
N MET A 35 21.39 -11.58 5.28
CA MET A 35 21.38 -11.07 6.65
C MET A 35 21.98 -9.66 6.72
N ILE A 36 21.60 -8.89 7.74
CA ILE A 36 22.20 -7.57 8.00
C ILE A 36 23.61 -7.79 8.55
N SER A 37 24.64 -7.47 7.77
CA SER A 37 26.05 -7.56 8.19
C SER A 37 26.50 -6.33 8.96
N LYS A 38 25.85 -5.18 8.73
CA LYS A 38 26.21 -3.92 9.37
C LYS A 38 24.98 -3.04 9.57
N TRP A 39 24.91 -2.40 10.74
CA TRP A 39 23.83 -1.48 11.10
C TRP A 39 24.45 -0.19 11.65
N ASN A 40 24.30 0.91 10.91
CA ASN A 40 24.90 2.21 11.22
C ASN A 40 23.87 3.20 11.81
N ARG A 41 22.66 2.74 12.18
CA ARG A 41 21.59 3.58 12.74
C ARG A 41 21.36 3.30 14.22
N PRO A 42 22.05 4.03 15.13
CA PRO A 42 21.87 3.85 16.57
C PRO A 42 20.52 4.38 17.07
N ASP A 43 19.83 5.21 16.27
CA ASP A 43 18.51 5.78 16.55
C ASP A 43 17.35 4.82 16.27
N VAL A 44 17.58 3.76 15.48
CA VAL A 44 16.55 2.80 15.08
C VAL A 44 16.96 1.40 15.50
N ALA A 45 16.08 0.68 16.20
CA ALA A 45 16.33 -0.70 16.57
C ALA A 45 16.39 -1.59 15.32
N GLN A 46 17.43 -2.41 15.22
CA GLN A 46 17.61 -3.34 14.11
C GLN A 46 16.45 -4.36 14.11
N PRO A 47 15.73 -4.52 12.98
CA PRO A 47 14.68 -5.53 12.87
C PRO A 47 15.26 -6.94 12.95
N THR A 48 14.55 -7.81 13.66
CA THR A 48 14.95 -9.21 13.84
C THR A 48 14.69 -10.04 12.58
N PRO A 49 15.41 -11.14 12.33
CA PRO A 49 15.19 -12.00 11.17
C PRO A 49 13.73 -12.48 11.05
N ALA A 50 13.09 -12.84 12.16
CA ALA A 50 11.69 -13.25 12.19
C ALA A 50 10.72 -12.12 11.77
N GLN A 51 11.01 -10.86 12.14
CA GLN A 51 10.22 -9.72 11.69
C GLN A 51 10.39 -9.47 10.20
N ILE A 52 11.60 -9.61 9.68
CA ILE A 52 11.92 -9.45 8.25
C ILE A 52 11.24 -10.56 7.44
N GLU A 53 11.29 -11.80 7.90
CA GLU A 53 10.61 -12.94 7.26
C GLU A 53 9.08 -12.85 7.31
N ALA A 54 8.53 -12.23 8.36
CA ALA A 54 7.10 -11.97 8.45
C ALA A 54 6.63 -10.88 7.47
N VAL A 55 7.54 -10.10 6.87
CA VAL A 55 7.19 -9.13 5.83
C VAL A 55 6.98 -9.86 4.51
N ASP A 56 5.75 -9.76 3.98
CA ASP A 56 5.43 -10.23 2.64
C ASP A 56 6.05 -9.29 1.57
N THR A 57 7.32 -9.51 1.30
CA THR A 57 8.09 -8.72 0.34
C THR A 57 7.69 -8.96 -1.10
N ASP A 58 7.13 -10.12 -1.43
CA ASP A 58 6.59 -10.40 -2.75
C ASP A 58 5.34 -9.55 -2.99
N ALA A 59 4.45 -9.44 -2.00
CA ALA A 59 3.33 -8.52 -2.06
C ALA A 59 3.77 -7.05 -2.15
N ILE A 60 4.81 -6.64 -1.41
CA ILE A 60 5.35 -5.26 -1.49
C ILE A 60 5.96 -5.01 -2.87
N LYS A 61 6.74 -5.94 -3.42
CA LYS A 61 7.37 -5.79 -4.74
C LYS A 61 6.33 -5.76 -5.86
N ALA A 62 5.32 -6.61 -5.79
CA ALA A 62 4.18 -6.58 -6.71
C ALA A 62 3.45 -5.23 -6.62
N ALA A 63 3.18 -4.73 -5.42
CA ALA A 63 2.55 -3.43 -5.21
C ALA A 63 3.40 -2.24 -5.71
N LEU A 64 4.73 -2.31 -5.63
CA LEU A 64 5.64 -1.27 -6.14
C LEU A 64 5.67 -1.21 -7.68
N GLN A 65 5.35 -2.30 -8.37
CA GLN A 65 5.23 -2.31 -9.82
C GLN A 65 3.90 -1.73 -10.31
N ILE A 66 2.92 -1.60 -9.41
CA ILE A 66 1.62 -1.07 -9.75
C ILE A 66 1.69 0.46 -9.70
N PRO A 67 1.39 1.14 -10.81
CA PRO A 67 1.44 2.59 -10.85
C PRO A 67 0.51 3.22 -9.82
N ASP A 68 0.98 4.28 -9.17
CA ASP A 68 0.16 5.14 -8.33
C ASP A 68 -0.92 5.81 -9.19
N ILE A 69 -2.15 5.82 -8.68
CA ILE A 69 -3.29 6.39 -9.39
C ILE A 69 -3.77 7.66 -8.69
N SER A 70 -4.22 8.64 -9.46
CA SER A 70 -4.82 9.84 -8.92
C SER A 70 -6.21 9.57 -8.34
N LEU A 71 -6.70 10.47 -7.47
CA LEU A 71 -8.08 10.46 -6.96
C LEU A 71 -9.11 10.34 -8.09
N ARG A 72 -8.88 11.04 -9.21
CA ARG A 72 -9.75 10.98 -10.39
C ARG A 72 -9.78 9.58 -10.99
N GLN A 73 -8.62 8.99 -11.25
CA GLN A 73 -8.50 7.64 -11.81
C GLN A 73 -9.16 6.60 -10.89
N PHE A 74 -8.98 6.74 -9.57
CA PHE A 74 -9.64 5.89 -8.57
C PHE A 74 -11.17 5.95 -8.67
N TYR A 75 -11.77 7.14 -8.56
CA TYR A 75 -13.22 7.29 -8.64
C TYR A 75 -13.80 6.95 -10.01
N GLN A 76 -13.08 7.26 -11.09
CA GLN A 76 -13.50 6.92 -12.44
C GLN A 76 -13.52 5.40 -12.62
N GLN A 77 -12.50 4.68 -12.15
CA GLN A 77 -12.48 3.24 -12.23
C GLN A 77 -13.57 2.59 -11.35
N LEU A 78 -13.88 3.15 -10.18
CA LEU A 78 -15.02 2.69 -9.36
C LEU A 78 -16.36 2.84 -10.10
N ALA A 79 -16.55 3.93 -10.84
CA ALA A 79 -17.74 4.12 -11.67
C ALA A 79 -17.78 3.16 -12.87
N VAL A 80 -16.62 2.89 -13.51
CA VAL A 80 -16.51 1.91 -14.61
C VAL A 80 -16.86 0.50 -14.14
N GLN A 81 -16.45 0.12 -12.92
CA GLN A 81 -16.80 -1.16 -12.31
C GLN A 81 -18.23 -1.21 -11.74
N GLY A 82 -18.97 -0.10 -11.77
CA GLY A 82 -20.35 -0.03 -11.25
C GLY A 82 -20.45 -0.08 -9.73
N VAL A 83 -19.34 0.17 -9.01
CA VAL A 83 -19.31 0.22 -7.54
C VAL A 83 -20.00 1.48 -7.02
N ILE A 84 -19.83 2.59 -7.75
CA ILE A 84 -20.49 3.88 -7.50
C ILE A 84 -21.12 4.37 -8.80
N THR A 85 -22.06 5.32 -8.70
CA THR A 85 -22.61 5.95 -9.90
C THR A 85 -21.61 6.94 -10.49
N GLN A 86 -21.77 7.28 -11.78
CA GLN A 86 -20.94 8.30 -12.43
C GLN A 86 -21.10 9.67 -11.78
N ASP A 87 -22.31 10.00 -11.32
CA ASP A 87 -22.59 11.26 -10.60
C ASP A 87 -21.91 11.28 -9.22
N ASP A 88 -21.85 10.15 -8.52
CA ASP A 88 -21.10 10.02 -7.28
C ASP A 88 -19.60 10.18 -7.52
N ALA A 89 -19.06 9.58 -8.58
CA ALA A 89 -17.65 9.72 -8.94
C ALA A 89 -17.29 11.18 -9.29
N LEU A 90 -18.14 11.86 -10.06
CA LEU A 90 -17.95 13.28 -10.39
C LEU A 90 -18.05 14.17 -9.15
N SER A 91 -19.00 13.89 -8.25
CA SER A 91 -19.14 14.61 -6.99
C SER A 91 -17.92 14.38 -6.10
N ALA A 92 -17.45 13.16 -5.98
CA ALA A 92 -16.27 12.85 -5.19
C ALA A 92 -15.01 13.56 -5.71
N VAL A 93 -14.83 13.62 -7.04
CA VAL A 93 -13.68 14.30 -7.65
C VAL A 93 -13.83 15.84 -7.61
N ARG A 94 -15.05 16.39 -7.73
CA ARG A 94 -15.26 17.86 -7.77
C ARG A 94 -15.40 18.50 -6.41
N THR A 95 -16.12 17.87 -5.48
CA THR A 95 -16.44 18.44 -4.16
C THR A 95 -15.78 17.69 -3.00
N GLY A 96 -15.12 16.55 -3.26
CA GLY A 96 -14.59 15.70 -2.19
C GLY A 96 -15.69 14.96 -1.43
N ALA A 97 -16.91 14.89 -2.00
CA ALA A 97 -18.04 14.21 -1.39
C ALA A 97 -17.83 12.70 -1.44
N LEU A 98 -17.74 12.06 -0.27
CA LEU A 98 -17.57 10.62 -0.19
C LEU A 98 -18.86 9.92 -0.69
N PRO A 99 -18.80 9.06 -1.71
CA PRO A 99 -19.96 8.26 -2.15
C PRO A 99 -20.49 7.39 -1.02
N SER A 100 -21.80 7.18 -1.00
CA SER A 100 -22.48 6.36 0.04
C SER A 100 -21.88 4.95 0.14
N ALA A 101 -21.51 4.33 -0.98
CA ALA A 101 -20.87 3.02 -1.00
C ALA A 101 -19.53 3.01 -0.24
N LEU A 102 -18.70 4.05 -0.42
CA LEU A 102 -17.45 4.20 0.34
C LEU A 102 -17.72 4.55 1.80
N GLN A 103 -18.74 5.36 2.08
CA GLN A 103 -19.15 5.69 3.44
C GLN A 103 -19.52 4.43 4.24
N THR A 104 -20.25 3.49 3.64
CA THR A 104 -20.60 2.20 4.26
C THR A 104 -19.35 1.41 4.63
N ILE A 105 -18.34 1.41 3.74
CA ILE A 105 -17.07 0.71 3.95
C ILE A 105 -16.26 1.36 5.07
N VAL A 106 -16.13 2.68 5.04
CA VAL A 106 -15.46 3.45 6.10
C VAL A 106 -16.15 3.22 7.44
N ASN A 107 -17.49 3.19 7.49
CA ASN A 107 -18.23 2.90 8.72
C ASN A 107 -17.99 1.47 9.24
N GLY A 108 -17.63 0.53 8.37
CA GLY A 108 -17.24 -0.84 8.73
C GLY A 108 -15.82 -0.95 9.31
N LEU A 109 -14.97 0.05 9.11
CA LEU A 109 -13.63 0.09 9.70
C LEU A 109 -13.71 0.46 11.19
N PRO A 110 -12.70 0.07 12.00
CA PRO A 110 -12.57 0.52 13.39
C PRO A 110 -12.58 2.06 13.49
N GLN A 111 -13.23 2.63 14.51
CA GLN A 111 -13.38 4.09 14.67
C GLN A 111 -12.08 4.89 14.49
N ALA A 112 -10.96 4.37 15.01
CA ALA A 112 -9.65 4.99 14.88
C ALA A 112 -9.15 5.12 13.42
N GLN A 113 -9.65 4.27 12.51
CA GLN A 113 -9.28 4.23 11.10
C GLN A 113 -10.30 4.96 10.19
N GLN A 114 -11.50 5.27 10.69
CA GLN A 114 -12.56 5.90 9.88
C GLN A 114 -12.18 7.31 9.43
N PHE A 115 -11.65 8.12 10.35
CA PHE A 115 -11.22 9.48 10.05
C PHE A 115 -10.06 9.54 9.05
N PRO A 116 -8.94 8.81 9.25
CA PRO A 116 -7.86 8.81 8.26
C PRO A 116 -8.29 8.20 6.91
N ALA A 117 -9.17 7.19 6.90
CA ALA A 117 -9.73 6.67 5.65
C ALA A 117 -10.57 7.71 4.91
N THR A 118 -11.43 8.45 5.63
CA THR A 118 -12.25 9.52 5.04
C THR A 118 -11.37 10.64 4.48
N MET A 119 -10.34 11.07 5.23
CA MET A 119 -9.39 12.09 4.78
C MET A 119 -8.61 11.66 3.53
N MET A 120 -8.21 10.38 3.46
CA MET A 120 -7.56 9.84 2.28
C MET A 120 -8.53 9.81 1.08
N LEU A 121 -9.77 9.36 1.28
CA LEU A 121 -10.73 9.24 0.19
C LEU A 121 -11.29 10.60 -0.30
N SER A 122 -11.33 11.63 0.54
CA SER A 122 -11.79 12.97 0.14
C SER A 122 -10.67 13.90 -0.32
N GLY A 123 -9.44 13.67 0.13
CA GLY A 123 -8.35 14.64 -0.01
C GLY A 123 -7.01 14.08 -0.50
N ALA A 124 -6.85 12.76 -0.69
CA ALA A 124 -5.61 12.24 -1.26
C ALA A 124 -5.48 12.68 -2.72
N SER A 125 -4.33 13.26 -3.08
CA SER A 125 -3.99 13.56 -4.47
C SER A 125 -3.66 12.28 -5.25
N THR A 126 -3.02 11.32 -4.58
CA THR A 126 -2.54 10.05 -5.14
C THR A 126 -2.81 8.89 -4.20
N PHE A 127 -3.25 7.77 -4.77
CA PHE A 127 -3.44 6.49 -4.12
C PHE A 127 -2.31 5.57 -4.52
N GLN A 128 -1.68 4.98 -3.51
CA GLN A 128 -0.58 4.04 -3.70
C GLN A 128 -1.06 2.65 -3.31
N ARG A 129 -0.75 1.66 -4.14
CA ARG A 129 -1.11 0.26 -3.85
C ARG A 129 -0.34 -0.29 -2.64
N SER A 130 0.87 0.21 -2.41
CA SER A 130 1.72 -0.10 -1.26
C SER A 130 1.20 0.48 0.06
N ASN A 131 0.22 1.40 0.02
CA ASN A 131 -0.36 1.96 1.23
C ASN A 131 -1.27 0.93 1.92
N SER A 132 -1.04 0.69 3.21
CA SER A 132 -1.83 -0.23 4.02
C SER A 132 -3.32 0.12 4.06
N MET A 133 -3.67 1.41 3.90
CA MET A 133 -5.06 1.86 3.83
C MET A 133 -5.77 1.38 2.56
N THR A 134 -5.06 1.32 1.43
CA THR A 134 -5.60 0.77 0.17
C THR A 134 -5.98 -0.70 0.35
N ALA A 135 -5.10 -1.48 0.99
CA ALA A 135 -5.37 -2.87 1.30
C ALA A 135 -6.54 -3.02 2.28
N ALA A 136 -6.64 -2.17 3.30
CA ALA A 136 -7.75 -2.19 4.25
C ALA A 136 -9.11 -1.89 3.59
N ILE A 137 -9.16 -0.92 2.68
CA ILE A 137 -10.39 -0.56 1.95
C ILE A 137 -10.79 -1.69 1.00
N GLY A 138 -9.85 -2.25 0.25
CA GLY A 138 -10.12 -3.38 -0.65
C GLY A 138 -10.59 -4.62 0.11
N ALA A 139 -9.95 -4.94 1.23
CA ALA A 139 -10.38 -6.04 2.10
C ALA A 139 -11.79 -5.79 2.69
N ALA A 140 -12.12 -4.56 3.03
CA ALA A 140 -13.46 -4.20 3.50
C ALA A 140 -14.53 -4.32 2.40
N TYR A 141 -14.15 -4.18 1.12
CA TYR A 141 -14.98 -4.52 -0.04
C TYR A 141 -15.05 -6.03 -0.33
N GLY A 142 -14.29 -6.84 0.40
CA GLY A 142 -14.14 -8.28 0.12
C GLY A 142 -13.29 -8.57 -1.12
N TRP A 143 -12.50 -7.60 -1.60
CA TRP A 143 -11.61 -7.78 -2.74
C TRP A 143 -10.33 -8.52 -2.33
N THR A 144 -9.89 -9.44 -3.19
CA THR A 144 -8.56 -10.06 -3.02
C THR A 144 -7.46 -9.06 -3.40
N SER A 145 -6.25 -9.32 -2.94
CA SER A 145 -5.07 -8.54 -3.35
C SER A 145 -4.96 -8.46 -4.87
N GLU A 146 -5.21 -9.55 -5.60
CA GLU A 146 -5.15 -9.53 -7.07
C GLU A 146 -6.24 -8.68 -7.70
N GLN A 147 -7.43 -8.61 -7.10
CA GLN A 147 -8.52 -7.75 -7.59
C GLN A 147 -8.20 -6.27 -7.39
N ILE A 148 -7.60 -5.92 -6.24
CA ILE A 148 -7.12 -4.56 -5.99
C ILE A 148 -6.00 -4.23 -6.99
N ASP A 149 -5.09 -5.17 -7.24
CA ASP A 149 -3.99 -4.98 -8.20
C ASP A 149 -4.51 -4.72 -9.62
N ALA A 150 -5.45 -5.56 -10.07
CA ALA A 150 -6.11 -5.39 -11.36
C ALA A 150 -6.88 -4.07 -11.45
N PHE A 151 -7.52 -3.64 -10.36
CA PHE A 151 -8.20 -2.34 -10.28
C PHE A 151 -7.23 -1.18 -10.50
N PHE A 152 -6.08 -1.18 -9.82
CA PHE A 152 -5.09 -0.11 -9.94
C PHE A 152 -4.46 -0.08 -11.33
N VAL A 153 -4.12 -1.24 -11.90
CA VAL A 153 -3.58 -1.33 -13.27
C VAL A 153 -4.57 -0.77 -14.28
N ALA A 154 -5.86 -1.11 -14.17
CA ALA A 154 -6.88 -0.60 -15.06
C ALA A 154 -7.14 0.90 -14.84
N ALA A 155 -7.18 1.37 -13.60
CA ALA A 155 -7.33 2.79 -13.28
C ALA A 155 -6.17 3.64 -13.81
N ALA A 156 -4.95 3.11 -13.82
CA ALA A 156 -3.77 3.82 -14.32
C ALA A 156 -3.74 3.99 -15.86
N GLN A 157 -4.57 3.24 -16.60
CA GLN A 157 -4.72 3.37 -18.05
C GLN A 157 -5.72 4.46 -18.46
N ILE A 158 -6.37 5.11 -17.48
CA ILE A 158 -7.37 6.18 -17.66
C ILE A 158 -6.70 7.55 -17.54
#